data_AF-A0A831SHS9-F1
#
_entry.id   AF-A0A831SHS9-F1
#
_cell.length_a   1.000
_cell.length_b   1.000
_cell.length_c   1.000
_cell.angle_alpha   90.00
_cell.angle_beta   90.00
_cell.angle_gamma   90.00
#
_symmetry.space_group_name_H-M   'P 1'
#
loop_
_entity.id
_entity.type
_entity.pdbx_description
1 polymer ?
#
loop_
_entity_poly.entity_id
_entity_poly.type
_entity_poly.pdbx_seq_one_letter_code
_entity_poly.pdbx_strand_id
1 'polypeptide(L)' 'MAKLNPFEVAQRQLDECAKILKLDPDAHAILRVPMRELHVSLPVRMDDGTIRVFQGFRVQYNDARGPTKGGIRFHPDETI' A
#
# COMPACT_ATOMS: atom_id res chain seq x y z
N MET A 1 20.36 -0.38 13.87
CA MET A 1 18.98 -0.01 14.27
C MET A 1 18.03 -0.68 13.31
N ALA A 2 17.00 -1.38 13.79
CA ALA A 2 16.02 -2.01 12.89
C ALA A 2 15.33 -0.91 12.06
N LYS A 3 15.29 -1.09 10.73
CA LYS A 3 14.66 -0.14 9.81
C LYS A 3 13.16 -0.11 10.13
N LEU A 4 12.62 1.06 10.47
CA LEU A 4 11.20 1.22 10.78
C LEU A 4 10.36 0.85 9.55
N ASN A 5 9.45 -0.11 9.69
CA ASN A 5 8.51 -0.49 8.64
C ASN A 5 7.16 0.25 8.84
N PRO A 6 6.80 1.21 7.98
CA PRO A 6 5.55 1.97 8.13
C PRO A 6 4.30 1.08 8.09
N PHE A 7 4.32 0.00 7.32
CA PHE A 7 3.18 -0.91 7.21
C PHE A 7 2.94 -1.68 8.52
N GLU A 8 4.00 -2.21 9.14
CA GLU A 8 3.90 -2.87 10.44
C GLU A 8 3.50 -1.90 11.57
N VAL A 9 3.86 -0.62 11.46
CA VAL A 9 3.37 0.41 12.38
C VAL A 9 1.86 0.61 12.21
N ALA A 10 1.38 0.73 10.98
CA ALA A 10 -0.05 0.88 10.68
C ALA A 10 -0.87 -0.34 11.11
N GLN A 11 -0.35 -1.56 10.89
CA GLN A 11 -1.00 -2.79 11.35
C GLN A 11 -1.12 -2.83 12.88
N ARG A 12 -0.08 -2.44 13.62
CA ARG A 12 -0.15 -2.35 15.09
C ARG A 12 -1.22 -1.36 15.57
N GLN A 13 -1.36 -0.22 14.88
CA GLN A 13 -2.41 0.74 15.20
C GLN A 13 -3.81 0.16 14.95
N LEU A 14 -3.99 -0.59 13.85
CA LEU A 14 -5.23 -1.32 13.59
C LEU A 14 -5.50 -2.37 14.67
N ASP A 15 -4.49 -3.15 15.05
CA ASP A 15 -4.58 -4.21 16.06
C ASP A 15 -5.09 -3.62 17.41
N GLU A 16 -4.61 -2.43 17.80
CA GLU A 16 -5.09 -1.73 19.01
C GLU A 16 -6.53 -1.23 18.87
N CYS A 17 -6.89 -0.63 17.73
CA CYS A 17 -8.27 -0.20 17.45
C CYS A 17 -9.25 -1.37 17.46
N ALA A 18 -8.86 -2.52 16.92
CA ALA A 18 -9.69 -3.73 16.88
C ALA A 18 -10.02 -4.24 18.30
N LYS A 19 -9.06 -4.17 19.23
CA LYS A 19 -9.29 -4.52 20.65
C LYS A 19 -10.30 -3.59 21.30
N ILE A 20 -10.18 -2.28 21.07
CA ILE A 20 -11.09 -1.27 21.64
C ILE A 20 -12.52 -1.47 21.12
N LEU A 21 -12.65 -1.71 19.82
CA LEU A 21 -13.95 -1.91 19.16
C LEU A 21 -14.55 -3.30 19.39
N LYS A 22 -13.79 -4.24 19.96
CA LYS A 22 -14.13 -5.67 20.03
C LYS A 22 -14.53 -6.20 18.65
N LEU A 23 -13.71 -5.86 17.65
CA LEU A 23 -13.98 -6.20 16.26
C LEU A 23 -13.97 -7.73 16.09
N ASP A 24 -14.87 -8.22 15.24
CA ASP A 24 -14.89 -9.61 14.82
C ASP A 24 -13.50 -10.05 14.27
N PRO A 25 -12.95 -11.20 14.69
CA PRO A 25 -11.62 -11.63 14.28
C PRO A 25 -11.45 -11.79 12.77
N ASP A 26 -12.49 -12.22 12.06
CA ASP A 26 -12.45 -12.42 10.61
C ASP A 26 -12.46 -11.07 9.89
N ALA A 27 -13.30 -10.15 10.35
CA ALA A 27 -13.27 -8.77 9.86
C ALA A 27 -11.92 -8.09 10.12
N HIS A 28 -11.32 -8.31 11.29
CA HIS A 28 -9.98 -7.80 11.60
C HIS A 28 -8.92 -8.36 10.65
N ALA A 29 -8.93 -9.68 10.40
CA ALA A 29 -8.00 -10.32 9.48
C ALA A 29 -8.11 -9.75 8.06
N ILE A 30 -9.33 -9.51 7.56
CA ILE A 30 -9.58 -8.88 6.26
C ILE A 30 -9.02 -7.46 6.21
N LEU A 31 -9.21 -6.67 7.28
CA LEU A 31 -8.73 -5.29 7.33
C LEU A 31 -7.23 -5.16 7.55
N ARG A 32 -6.52 -6.25 7.87
CA ARG A 32 -5.08 -6.20 8.21
C ARG A 32 -4.16 -6.19 6.98
N VAL A 33 -4.69 -6.55 5.81
CA VAL A 33 -3.95 -6.61 4.53
C VAL A 33 -4.79 -5.98 3.42
N PRO A 34 -4.16 -5.40 2.38
CA PRO A 34 -4.91 -4.84 1.26
C PRO A 34 -5.59 -5.92 0.43
N MET A 35 -6.76 -5.62 -0.11
CA MET A 35 -7.49 -6.52 -1.03
C MET A 35 -6.75 -6.75 -2.36
N ARG A 36 -5.98 -5.76 -2.82
CA ARG A 36 -5.26 -5.85 -4.10
C ARG A 36 -4.03 -4.96 -4.13
N GLU A 37 -2.95 -5.52 -4.67
CA GLU A 37 -1.72 -4.81 -5.02
C GLU A 37 -1.43 -5.03 -6.51
N LEU A 38 -1.24 -3.96 -7.26
CA LEU A 38 -0.81 -4.00 -8.65
C LEU A 38 0.61 -3.48 -8.75
N HIS A 39 1.51 -4.31 -9.28
CA HIS A 39 2.92 -4.00 -9.51
C HIS A 39 3.15 -3.92 -11.01
N VAL A 40 3.72 -2.81 -11.47
CA VAL A 40 3.95 -2.57 -12.91
C VAL A 40 5.37 -2.10 -13.16
N SER A 41 5.93 -2.55 -14.28
CA SER A 41 7.15 -1.98 -14.85
C SER A 41 6.76 -1.01 -15.97
N LEU A 42 7.19 0.23 -15.85
CA LEU A 42 6.83 1.35 -16.72
C LEU A 42 8.08 1.76 -17.54
N PRO A 43 8.26 1.23 -18.75
CA PRO A 43 9.31 1.70 -19.65
C PRO A 43 8.98 3.09 -20.19
N VAL A 44 9.90 4.03 -20.03
CA VAL A 44 9.79 5.41 -20.49
C VAL A 44 10.97 5.73 -21.38
N ARG A 45 10.70 6.33 -22.55
CA ARG A 45 11.73 6.92 -23.40
C ARG A 45 12.13 8.28 -22.84
N MET A 46 13.41 8.43 -22.54
CA MET A 46 13.99 9.65 -22.02
C MET A 46 14.34 10.61 -23.16
N ASP A 47 14.62 11.86 -22.82
CA ASP A 47 14.95 12.92 -23.80
C ASP A 47 16.25 12.62 -24.57
N ASP A 48 17.18 11.85 -24.00
CA ASP A 48 18.42 11.39 -24.65
C ASP A 48 18.23 10.18 -25.57
N GLY A 49 16.99 9.70 -25.72
CA GLY A 49 16.62 8.55 -26.53
C GLY A 49 16.76 7.20 -25.84
N THR A 50 17.35 7.13 -24.64
CA THR A 50 17.45 5.89 -23.86
C THR A 50 16.09 5.45 -23.29
N ILE A 51 15.96 4.16 -22.95
CA ILE A 51 14.80 3.64 -22.23
C ILE A 51 15.17 3.45 -20.77
N ARG A 52 14.38 4.01 -19.85
CA ARG A 52 14.44 3.70 -18.42
C ARG A 52 13.16 3.01 -17.98
N VAL A 53 13.29 1.96 -17.17
CA VAL A 53 12.16 1.23 -16.61
C VAL A 53 11.97 1.66 -15.16
N PHE A 54 10.78 2.17 -14.83
CA PHE A 54 10.39 2.55 -13.48
C PHE A 54 9.46 1.50 -12.88
N GLN A 55 9.51 1.31 -11.57
CA GLN A 55 8.53 0.50 -10.86
C GLN A 55 7.36 1.39 -10.41
N GLY A 56 6.14 0.92 -10.64
CA GLY A 56 4.92 1.56 -10.19
C GLY A 56 4.07 0.61 -9.37
N PHE A 57 3.35 1.17 -8.39
CA PHE A 57 2.51 0.40 -7.48
C PHE A 57 1.12 1.04 -7.37
N ARG A 58 0.08 0.21 -7.30
CA ARG A 58 -1.26 0.65 -6.91
C ARG A 58 -1.86 -0.33 -5.90
N VAL A 59 -1.97 0.14 -4.67
CA VAL A 59 -2.60 -0.61 -3.57
C VAL A 59 -4.05 -0.15 -3.42
N GLN A 60 -4.98 -1.08 -3.49
CA GLN A 60 -6.41 -0.88 -3.23
C GLN A 60 -6.76 -1.63 -1.95
N TYR A 61 -6.84 -0.89 -0.84
CA TYR A 61 -6.88 -1.50 0.48
C TYR A 61 -8.23 -2.18 0.78
N ASN A 62 -9.34 -1.45 0.65
CA ASN A 62 -10.67 -1.98 0.87
C ASN A 62 -11.71 -1.15 0.09
N ASP A 63 -12.65 -1.81 -0.58
CA ASP A 63 -13.70 -1.20 -1.40
C ASP A 63 -15.12 -1.47 -0.88
N ALA A 64 -15.27 -1.99 0.34
CA ALA A 64 -16.58 -2.37 0.90
C ALA A 64 -17.58 -1.21 0.98
N ARG A 65 -17.09 0.04 1.01
CA ARG A 65 -17.91 1.26 1.01
C ARG A 65 -18.02 1.96 -0.35
N GLY A 66 -17.51 1.35 -1.41
CA GLY A 66 -17.50 1.90 -2.77
C GLY A 66 -16.10 2.08 -3.35
N PRO A 67 -15.96 2.81 -4.47
CA PRO A 67 -14.69 2.93 -5.20
C PRO A 67 -13.55 3.46 -4.34
N THR A 68 -12.39 2.79 -4.40
CA THR A 68 -11.20 3.21 -3.65
C THR A 68 -10.70 4.59 -4.09
N LYS A 69 -10.23 5.41 -3.14
CA LYS A 69 -9.66 6.74 -3.41
C LYS A 69 -8.30 6.87 -2.73
N GLY A 70 -7.32 7.39 -3.48
CA GLY A 70 -5.97 7.64 -2.98
C GLY A 70 -5.16 8.43 -4.00
N GLY A 71 -4.18 9.19 -3.51
CA GLY A 71 -3.25 9.97 -4.34
C GLY A 71 -2.23 9.10 -5.09
N ILE A 72 -1.26 9.76 -5.70
CA ILE A 72 -0.11 9.16 -6.36
C ILE A 72 1.12 9.90 -5.85
N ARG A 73 2.20 9.18 -5.55
CA ARG A 73 3.45 9.76 -5.08
C ARG A 73 4.59 9.32 -5.99
N PHE A 74 5.43 10.28 -6.39
CA PHE A 74 6.67 10.05 -7.12
C PHE A 74 7.83 10.41 -6.20
N HIS A 75 8.54 9.40 -5.70
CA HIS A 75 9.69 9.59 -4.84
C HIS A 75 10.67 8.42 -5.03
N PRO A 76 12.01 8.64 -5.01
CA PRO A 76 12.99 7.57 -5.23
C PRO A 76 13.01 6.51 -4.13
N ASP A 77 12.60 6.89 -2.90
CA ASP A 77 12.57 5.99 -1.74
C ASP A 77 11.22 5.27 -1.56
N GLU A 78 10.30 5.35 -2.52
CA GLU A 78 9.05 4.59 -2.43
C GLU A 78 9.33 3.09 -2.34
N THR A 79 8.56 2.42 -1.49
CA THR A 79 8.61 0.98 -1.24
C THR A 79 7.19 0.43 -1.23
N ILE A 80 7.06 -0.88 -1.41
CA ILE A 80 5.80 -1.60 -1.17
C ILE A 80 5.68 -1.95 0.32
#